data_AF-A0A2G1DIR8-F1
#
_entry.id   AF-A0A2G1DIR8-F1
#
_cell.length_a   1.000
_cell.length_b   1.000
_cell.length_c   1.000
_cell.angle_alpha   90.00
_cell.angle_beta   90.00
_cell.angle_gamma   90.00
#
_symmetry.space_group_name_H-M   'P 1'
#
loop_
_entity.id
_entity.type
_entity.pdbx_description
1 polymer ?
#
loop_
_entity_poly.entity_id
_entity_poly.type
_entity_poly.pdbx_seq_one_letter_code
_entity_poly.pdbx_strand_id
1 'polypeptide(L)'
;MIEYISEISNEDNYKKYNHFLITENLNELLHKDYYVYNTKNFNKSDLVEELYNKNFVNKYDNVEHKQIFDLYINNDKFKEKAQFIYSIIDNKKFEEFAKSNPDIENADEYTIIYNIVDSDGVKVTMYQLSLKDIAFVF
;
A
#
# COMPACT_ATOMS: atom_id res chain seq x y z
N MET A 1 18.23 2.35 -0.62
CA MET A 1 16.96 2.71 -1.28
C MET A 1 16.89 1.86 -2.51
N ILE A 2 15.95 0.94 -2.54
CA ILE A 2 15.66 0.04 -3.64
C ILE A 2 14.76 0.80 -4.61
N GLU A 3 15.19 0.90 -5.85
CA GLU A 3 14.38 1.45 -6.95
C GLU A 3 13.90 0.32 -7.84
N TYR A 4 12.61 0.30 -8.15
CA TYR A 4 12.03 -0.71 -9.02
C TYR A 4 11.01 -0.09 -9.97
N ILE A 5 11.10 -0.48 -11.25
CA ILE A 5 10.19 -0.04 -12.31
C ILE A 5 9.59 -1.26 -13.00
N SER A 6 8.26 -1.31 -13.12
CA SER A 6 7.53 -2.33 -13.89
C SER A 6 6.53 -1.70 -14.84
N GLU A 7 6.32 -2.30 -16.01
CA GLU A 7 5.27 -1.88 -16.93
C GLU A 7 3.88 -2.21 -16.35
N ILE A 8 3.00 -1.20 -16.36
CA ILE A 8 1.57 -1.32 -16.03
C ILE A 8 0.79 -1.70 -17.29
N SER A 9 1.00 -0.90 -18.34
CA SER A 9 0.25 -1.00 -19.60
C SER A 9 1.09 -0.48 -20.75
N ASN A 10 0.76 -0.97 -21.95
CA ASN A 10 1.30 -0.53 -23.22
C ASN A 10 0.16 -0.58 -24.25
N GLU A 11 -0.47 0.57 -24.48
CA GLU A 11 -1.67 0.71 -25.30
C GLU A 11 -1.48 1.90 -26.24
N ASP A 12 -1.73 1.73 -27.54
CA ASP A 12 -1.65 2.80 -28.55
C ASP A 12 -0.37 3.65 -28.51
N ASN A 13 0.79 2.99 -28.31
CA ASN A 13 2.12 3.59 -28.14
C ASN A 13 2.32 4.43 -26.86
N TYR A 14 1.35 4.46 -25.96
CA TYR A 14 1.47 5.07 -24.66
C TYR A 14 1.71 4.01 -23.58
N LYS A 15 2.80 4.16 -22.83
CA LYS A 15 3.18 3.21 -21.78
C LYS A 15 3.05 3.85 -20.41
N LYS A 16 2.59 3.07 -19.44
CA LYS A 16 2.59 3.45 -18.02
C LYS A 16 3.46 2.45 -17.26
N TYR A 17 4.16 2.95 -16.26
CA TYR A 17 5.03 2.17 -15.40
C TYR A 17 4.74 2.48 -13.94
N ASN A 18 4.79 1.43 -13.11
CA ASN A 18 4.95 1.60 -11.69
C ASN A 18 6.38 2.02 -11.44
N HIS A 19 6.59 2.96 -10.52
CA HIS A 19 7.91 3.35 -10.06
C HIS A 19 7.93 3.40 -8.54
N PHE A 20 8.63 2.46 -7.94
CA PHE A 20 8.76 2.31 -6.50
C PHE A 20 10.16 2.76 -6.04
N LEU A 21 10.20 3.54 -4.97
CA LEU A 21 11.40 3.86 -4.21
C LEU A 21 11.16 3.42 -2.78
N ILE A 22 11.91 2.43 -2.30
CA ILE A 22 11.66 1.74 -1.04
C ILE A 22 12.94 1.76 -0.20
N THR A 23 12.84 2.02 1.11
CA THR A 23 14.01 1.84 1.99
C THR A 23 14.36 0.36 2.13
N GLU A 24 15.64 0.07 2.39
CA GLU A 24 16.12 -1.31 2.54
C GLU A 24 15.38 -2.04 3.67
N ASN A 25 15.14 -1.35 4.79
CA ASN A 25 14.47 -1.92 5.97
C ASN A 25 13.02 -2.33 5.67
N LEU A 26 12.32 -1.63 4.77
CA LEU A 26 10.94 -1.97 4.41
C LEU A 26 10.86 -3.16 3.45
N ASN A 27 11.93 -3.46 2.71
CA ASN A 27 11.95 -4.52 1.69
C ASN A 27 11.56 -5.89 2.24
N GLU A 28 11.98 -6.20 3.48
CA GLU A 28 11.67 -7.48 4.11
C GLU A 28 10.18 -7.66 4.34
N LEU A 29 9.42 -6.58 4.54
CA LEU A 29 7.98 -6.58 4.82
C LEU A 29 7.11 -6.66 3.55
N LEU A 30 7.69 -6.50 2.37
CA LEU A 30 6.94 -6.50 1.11
C LEU A 30 6.49 -7.92 0.71
N HIS A 31 5.37 -7.99 -0.01
CA HIS A 31 5.06 -9.14 -0.84
C HIS A 31 6.14 -9.31 -1.92
N LYS A 32 6.48 -10.56 -2.28
CA LYS A 32 7.56 -10.82 -3.26
C LYS A 32 7.27 -10.25 -4.65
N ASP A 33 5.99 -10.07 -4.98
CA ASP A 33 5.47 -9.62 -6.25
C ASP A 33 4.74 -8.27 -6.12
N TYR A 34 5.09 -7.45 -5.12
CA TYR A 34 4.51 -6.11 -4.91
C TYR A 34 4.49 -5.25 -6.19
N TYR A 35 5.50 -5.42 -7.04
CA TYR A 35 5.67 -4.68 -8.29
C TYR A 35 4.62 -4.98 -9.37
N VAL A 36 3.80 -6.01 -9.19
CA VAL A 36 2.70 -6.33 -10.12
C VAL A 36 1.43 -5.53 -9.82
N TYR A 37 1.43 -4.69 -8.77
CA TYR A 37 0.34 -3.76 -8.48
C TYR A 37 -0.08 -2.95 -9.72
N ASN A 38 -1.39 -2.74 -9.91
CA ASN A 38 -1.99 -2.12 -11.09
C ASN A 38 -1.71 -2.78 -12.46
N THR A 39 -0.95 -3.87 -12.53
CA THR A 39 -0.73 -4.60 -13.79
C THR A 39 -1.83 -5.61 -14.05
N LYS A 40 -1.91 -6.14 -15.29
CA LYS A 40 -2.81 -7.26 -15.65
C LYS A 40 -2.52 -8.56 -14.88
N ASN A 41 -1.33 -8.67 -14.26
CA ASN A 41 -0.92 -9.82 -13.47
C ASN A 41 -1.28 -9.67 -11.98
N PHE A 42 -1.87 -8.55 -11.58
CA PHE A 42 -2.33 -8.36 -10.22
C PHE A 42 -3.46 -9.33 -9.86
N ASN A 43 -3.27 -10.12 -8.81
CA ASN A 43 -4.17 -11.19 -8.42
C ASN A 43 -4.52 -11.19 -6.92
N LYS A 44 -4.24 -10.09 -6.20
CA LYS A 44 -4.48 -9.99 -4.75
C LYS A 44 -5.75 -9.22 -4.40
N SER A 45 -6.64 -8.96 -5.37
CA SER A 45 -7.86 -8.17 -5.13
C SER A 45 -8.69 -8.72 -3.97
N ASP A 46 -8.93 -10.03 -3.94
CA ASP A 46 -9.71 -10.69 -2.89
C ASP A 46 -9.03 -10.56 -1.51
N LEU A 47 -7.71 -10.78 -1.45
CA LEU A 47 -6.92 -10.64 -0.22
C LEU A 47 -6.97 -9.20 0.32
N VAL A 48 -6.80 -8.22 -0.57
CA VAL A 48 -6.81 -6.80 -0.23
C VAL A 48 -8.17 -6.37 0.31
N GLU A 49 -9.25 -6.85 -0.29
CA GLU A 49 -10.61 -6.61 0.17
C GLU A 49 -10.89 -7.30 1.52
N GLU A 50 -10.44 -8.55 1.69
CA GLU A 50 -10.54 -9.28 2.95
C GLU A 50 -9.85 -8.52 4.10
N LEU A 51 -8.62 -8.08 3.90
CA LEU A 51 -7.85 -7.33 4.90
C LEU A 51 -8.50 -5.99 5.24
N TYR A 52 -9.00 -5.25 4.24
CA TYR A 52 -9.72 -4.01 4.47
C TYR A 52 -11.00 -4.22 5.29
N ASN A 53 -11.78 -5.25 4.94
CA ASN A 53 -12.99 -5.57 5.66
C ASN A 53 -12.69 -6.00 7.10
N LYS A 54 -11.66 -6.83 7.31
CA LYS A 54 -11.22 -7.29 8.64
C LYS A 54 -10.78 -6.13 9.53
N ASN A 55 -9.94 -5.23 9.03
CA ASN A 55 -9.32 -4.19 9.87
C ASN A 55 -10.18 -2.94 10.04
N PHE A 56 -11.15 -2.71 9.15
CA PHE A 56 -12.02 -1.54 9.19
C PHE A 56 -13.50 -1.92 9.22
N VAL A 57 -14.06 -2.38 8.10
CA VAL A 57 -15.53 -2.51 7.93
C VAL A 57 -16.18 -3.35 9.03
N ASN A 58 -15.58 -4.49 9.37
CA ASN A 58 -16.13 -5.45 10.34
C ASN A 58 -15.70 -5.18 11.78
N LYS A 59 -14.76 -4.25 12.00
CA LYS A 59 -14.17 -3.95 13.31
C LYS A 59 -15.00 -2.91 14.08
N TYR A 60 -15.74 -2.07 13.38
CA TYR A 60 -16.44 -0.94 13.94
C TYR A 60 -17.95 -1.03 13.69
N ASP A 61 -18.75 -0.66 14.70
CA ASP A 61 -20.18 -0.47 14.54
C ASP A 61 -20.48 0.90 13.88
N ASN A 62 -21.37 0.93 12.89
CA ASN A 62 -21.64 2.12 12.08
C ASN A 62 -22.46 3.20 12.80
N VAL A 63 -23.14 2.86 13.90
CA VAL A 63 -23.88 3.80 14.72
C VAL A 63 -22.98 4.34 15.82
N GLU A 64 -22.33 3.46 16.58
CA GLU A 64 -21.48 3.83 17.72
C GLU A 64 -20.18 4.51 17.27
N HIS A 65 -19.61 4.10 16.14
CA HIS A 65 -18.33 4.60 15.63
C HIS A 65 -18.47 5.42 14.36
N LYS A 66 -19.54 6.20 14.24
CA LYS A 66 -19.83 7.01 13.04
C LYS A 66 -18.62 7.84 12.56
N GLN A 67 -17.85 8.43 13.47
CA GLN A 67 -16.67 9.22 13.10
C GLN A 67 -15.59 8.40 12.38
N ILE A 68 -15.41 7.13 12.74
CA ILE A 68 -14.49 6.21 12.06
C ILE A 68 -15.00 5.92 10.65
N PHE A 69 -16.31 5.74 10.50
CA PHE A 69 -16.92 5.57 9.19
C PHE A 69 -16.73 6.79 8.31
N ASP A 70 -17.02 7.99 8.82
CA ASP A 70 -16.94 9.23 8.05
C ASP A 70 -15.50 9.58 7.66
N LEU A 71 -14.52 9.37 8.55
CA LEU A 71 -13.12 9.71 8.27
C LEU A 71 -12.42 8.69 7.37
N TYR A 72 -12.76 7.40 7.54
CA TYR A 72 -11.98 6.31 6.96
C TYR A 72 -12.82 5.39 6.07
N ILE A 73 -13.88 4.76 6.58
CA ILE A 73 -14.57 3.66 5.87
C ILE A 73 -15.31 4.15 4.62
N ASN A 74 -16.00 5.29 4.73
CA ASN A 74 -16.77 5.93 3.66
C ASN A 74 -15.89 6.89 2.81
N ASN A 75 -14.59 6.96 3.09
CA ASN A 75 -13.66 7.83 2.39
C ASN A 75 -12.90 7.02 1.34
N ASP A 76 -13.29 7.15 0.08
CA ASP A 76 -12.70 6.37 -1.02
C ASP A 76 -11.19 6.57 -1.14
N LYS A 77 -10.67 7.78 -0.88
CA LYS A 77 -9.21 8.03 -0.91
C LYS A 77 -8.48 7.27 0.19
N PHE A 78 -9.09 7.17 1.37
CA PHE A 78 -8.53 6.37 2.45
C PHE A 78 -8.57 4.89 2.10
N LYS A 79 -9.71 4.41 1.59
CA LYS A 79 -9.88 3.03 1.14
C LYS A 79 -8.83 2.66 0.10
N GLU A 80 -8.64 3.47 -0.93
CA GLU A 80 -7.62 3.28 -1.98
C GLU A 80 -6.21 3.21 -1.37
N LYS A 81 -5.86 4.13 -0.46
CA LYS A 81 -4.56 4.14 0.24
C LYS A 81 -4.35 2.86 1.07
N ALA A 82 -5.36 2.44 1.84
CA ALA A 82 -5.29 1.23 2.66
C ALA A 82 -5.16 -0.02 1.78
N GLN A 83 -5.95 -0.10 0.71
CA GLN A 83 -5.90 -1.19 -0.26
C GLN A 83 -4.55 -1.26 -1.00
N PHE A 84 -3.96 -0.11 -1.34
CA PHE A 84 -2.59 -0.04 -1.83
C PHE A 84 -1.61 -0.64 -0.82
N ILE A 85 -1.67 -0.26 0.46
CA ILE A 85 -0.77 -0.80 1.50
C ILE A 85 -0.90 -2.33 1.58
N TYR A 86 -2.12 -2.87 1.65
CA TYR A 86 -2.33 -4.33 1.68
C TYR A 86 -1.87 -5.04 0.40
N SER A 87 -1.86 -4.36 -0.74
CA SER A 87 -1.40 -4.95 -2.00
C SER A 87 0.13 -5.10 -2.07
N ILE A 88 0.85 -4.31 -1.25
CA ILE A 88 2.31 -4.19 -1.25
C ILE A 88 2.94 -4.87 -0.03
N ILE A 89 2.35 -4.71 1.15
CA ILE A 89 2.87 -5.20 2.43
C ILE A 89 2.31 -6.58 2.73
N ASP A 90 3.19 -7.53 3.01
CA ASP A 90 2.79 -8.88 3.39
C ASP A 90 2.28 -8.92 4.84
N ASN A 91 0.99 -9.21 5.02
CA ASN A 91 0.35 -9.21 6.34
C ASN A 91 1.06 -10.11 7.35
N LYS A 92 1.54 -11.31 6.95
CA LYS A 92 2.19 -12.23 7.90
C LYS A 92 3.52 -11.67 8.37
N LYS A 93 4.31 -11.14 7.43
CA LYS A 93 5.59 -10.52 7.76
C LYS A 93 5.41 -9.28 8.62
N PHE A 94 4.39 -8.48 8.34
CA PHE A 94 4.08 -7.30 9.14
C PHE A 94 3.64 -7.68 10.57
N GLU A 95 2.79 -8.70 10.73
CA GLU A 95 2.39 -9.20 12.06
C GLU A 95 3.60 -9.72 12.87
N GLU A 96 4.55 -10.41 12.24
CA GLU A 96 5.79 -10.86 12.90
C GLU A 96 6.72 -9.70 13.27
N PHE A 97 6.84 -8.72 12.39
CA PHE A 97 7.58 -7.48 12.63
C PHE A 97 7.00 -6.71 13.81
N ALA A 98 5.67 -6.51 13.86
CA ALA A 98 4.99 -5.77 14.91
C ALA A 98 5.12 -6.44 16.29
N LYS A 99 5.15 -7.78 16.35
CA LYS A 99 5.40 -8.51 17.61
C LYS A 99 6.80 -8.26 18.17
N SER A 100 7.78 -8.06 17.30
CA SER A 100 9.18 -7.83 17.69
C SER A 100 9.49 -6.35 17.92
N ASN A 101 8.63 -5.45 17.44
CA ASN A 101 8.76 -4.00 17.50
C ASN A 101 7.44 -3.39 17.99
N PRO A 102 7.11 -3.51 19.29
CA PRO A 102 5.82 -3.08 19.84
C PRO A 102 5.62 -1.56 19.76
N ASP A 103 6.72 -0.80 19.75
CA ASP A 103 6.73 0.65 19.60
C ASP A 103 7.28 1.02 18.21
N ILE A 104 6.60 1.92 17.51
CA ILE A 104 7.05 2.42 16.21
C ILE A 104 8.13 3.48 16.43
N GLU A 105 9.37 3.02 16.52
CA GLU A 105 10.56 3.86 16.48
C GLU A 105 11.07 4.02 15.04
N ASN A 106 11.71 5.14 14.73
CA ASN A 106 12.41 5.39 13.45
C ASN A 106 11.56 5.10 12.20
N ALA A 107 10.27 5.50 12.21
CA ALA A 107 9.33 5.24 11.12
C ALA A 107 9.80 5.70 9.73
N ASP A 108 10.66 6.73 9.68
CA ASP A 108 11.22 7.30 8.46
C ASP A 108 12.29 6.40 7.81
N GLU A 109 12.79 5.40 8.53
CA GLU A 109 13.68 4.37 7.98
C GLU A 109 12.93 3.30 7.17
N TYR A 110 11.60 3.30 7.23
CA TYR A 110 10.71 2.33 6.61
C TYR A 110 9.71 3.08 5.72
N THR A 111 10.17 3.48 4.53
CA THR A 111 9.37 4.31 3.64
C THR A 111 9.24 3.71 2.25
N ILE A 112 8.10 4.01 1.63
CA ILE A 112 7.81 3.70 0.23
C ILE A 112 7.25 4.94 -0.46
N ILE A 113 7.85 5.30 -1.59
CA ILE A 113 7.30 6.26 -2.53
C ILE A 113 6.86 5.47 -3.76
N TYR A 114 5.59 5.60 -4.12
CA TYR A 114 5.03 5.01 -5.31
C TYR A 114 4.61 6.12 -6.27
N ASN A 115 5.19 6.07 -7.47
CA ASN A 115 4.88 6.95 -8.57
C ASN A 115 4.33 6.15 -9.75
N ILE A 116 3.51 6.82 -10.56
CA ILE A 116 3.22 6.37 -11.92
C ILE A 116 4.05 7.23 -12.86
N VAL A 117 4.78 6.57 -13.76
CA VAL A 117 5.59 7.22 -14.81
C VAL A 117 5.01 6.82 -16.15
N ASP A 118 4.88 7.77 -17.08
CA ASP A 118 4.48 7.46 -18.46
C ASP A 118 5.65 7.49 -19.46
N SER A 119 5.38 7.06 -20.69
CA SER A 119 6.35 7.05 -21.80
C SER A 119 6.84 8.45 -22.20
N ASP A 120 6.12 9.51 -21.83
CA ASP A 120 6.50 10.90 -22.10
C ASP A 120 7.39 11.48 -20.99
N GLY A 121 7.68 10.68 -19.95
CA GLY A 121 8.52 11.05 -18.81
C GLY A 121 7.77 11.83 -17.73
N VAL A 122 6.44 11.92 -17.80
CA VAL A 122 5.62 12.51 -16.74
C VAL A 122 5.63 11.56 -15.54
N LYS A 123 6.02 12.08 -14.37
CA LYS A 123 6.03 11.36 -13.11
C LYS A 123 5.01 11.97 -12.16
N VAL A 124 4.07 11.15 -11.68
CA VAL A 124 3.07 11.54 -10.68
C VAL A 124 3.30 10.72 -9.41
N THR A 125 3.59 11.38 -8.30
CA THR A 125 3.64 10.73 -6.98
C THR A 125 2.24 10.42 -6.51
N MET A 126 1.94 9.14 -6.35
CA MET A 126 0.64 8.67 -5.87
C MET A 126 0.63 8.60 -4.34
N TYR A 127 1.68 7.99 -3.76
CA TYR A 127 1.83 7.85 -2.33
C TYR A 127 3.28 8.06 -1.89
N GLN A 128 3.42 8.65 -0.71
CA GLN A 128 4.66 8.68 0.07
C GLN A 128 4.28 8.25 1.50
N LEU A 129 4.70 7.06 1.89
CA LEU A 129 4.28 6.41 3.12
C LEU A 129 5.47 6.10 4.01
N SER A 130 5.25 6.20 5.31
CA SER A 130 6.16 5.75 6.37
C SER A 130 5.60 4.51 7.07
N LEU A 131 6.37 3.93 7.99
CA LEU A 131 5.88 2.85 8.85
C LEU A 131 4.65 3.23 9.65
N LYS A 132 4.48 4.50 10.01
CA LYS A 132 3.28 4.98 10.73
C LYS A 132 2.03 4.84 9.87
N ASP A 133 2.11 5.20 8.59
CA ASP A 133 0.99 5.05 7.65
C ASP A 133 0.65 3.58 7.44
N ILE A 134 1.68 2.73 7.33
CA ILE A 134 1.53 1.28 7.14
C ILE A 134 0.91 0.67 8.39
N ALA A 135 1.47 0.92 9.56
CA ALA A 135 0.97 0.38 10.82
C ALA A 135 -0.45 0.86 11.16
N PHE A 136 -0.84 2.06 10.75
CA PHE A 136 -2.19 2.57 10.99
C PHE A 136 -3.28 1.71 10.35
N VAL A 137 -2.98 1.01 9.24
CA VAL A 137 -3.98 0.19 8.55
C VAL A 137 -4.04 -1.25 9.07
N PHE A 138 -3.03 -1.74 9.79
CA PHE A 138 -3.02 -3.09 10.38
C PHE A 138 -3.58 -3.08 11.82
#